data_AF-H3ARW2-F1
#
_entry.id   AF-H3ARW2-F1
#
_cell.length_a   1.000
_cell.length_b   1.000
_cell.length_c   1.000
_cell.angle_alpha   90.00
_cell.angle_beta   90.00
_cell.angle_gamma   90.00
#
_symmetry.space_group_name_H-M   'P 1'
#
loop_
_entity.id
_entity.type
_entity.pdbx_description
1 polymer ?
#
loop_
_entity_poly.entity_id
_entity_poly.type
_entity_poly.pdbx_seq_one_letter_code
_entity_poly.pdbx_strand_id
1 'polypeptide(L)'
;YAGESVNDIFDTLPYAAPGENDNALDKAIDALTAYFTPKQNIKYEVYIFQQAKQEQGENLAAYYTRLRKLAMTCNFMDIDCKIKSQIVQTCLSAKLHRRTLGDPGITLTQLIE
;
A
#
# COMPACT_ATOMS: atom_id res chain seq x y z
N TYR A 1 -25.05 0.60 20.50
CA TYR A 1 -24.93 -0.63 21.28
C TYR A 1 -24.44 -1.71 20.33
N ALA A 2 -23.27 -2.29 20.56
CA ALA A 2 -22.84 -3.49 19.84
C ALA A 2 -23.69 -4.67 20.36
N GLY A 3 -24.24 -5.50 19.47
CA GLY A 3 -25.17 -6.58 19.82
C GLY A 3 -24.49 -7.87 20.28
N GLU A 4 -25.30 -8.88 20.60
CA GLU A 4 -24.89 -10.23 21.06
C GLU A 4 -23.80 -10.86 20.18
N SER A 5 -23.87 -10.65 18.86
CA SER A 5 -22.89 -11.15 17.89
C SER A 5 -21.47 -10.62 18.09
N VAL A 6 -21.29 -9.43 18.66
CA VAL A 6 -19.94 -8.88 18.95
C VAL A 6 -19.36 -9.53 20.20
N ASN A 7 -20.22 -9.92 21.14
CA ASN A 7 -19.82 -10.60 22.37
C ASN A 7 -19.34 -12.03 22.07
N ASP A 8 -20.05 -12.75 21.20
CA ASP A 8 -19.63 -14.07 20.73
C ASP A 8 -18.26 -14.02 20.04
N ILE A 9 -18.00 -12.97 19.25
CA ILE A 9 -16.70 -12.75 18.63
C ILE A 9 -15.63 -12.51 19.69
N PHE A 10 -15.91 -11.64 20.67
CA PHE A 10 -14.98 -11.32 21.75
C PHE A 10 -14.49 -12.56 22.51
N ASP A 11 -15.41 -13.47 22.84
CA ASP A 11 -15.11 -14.71 23.57
C ASP A 11 -14.20 -15.69 22.80
N THR A 12 -14.13 -15.56 21.47
CA THR A 12 -13.25 -16.37 20.62
C THR A 12 -11.84 -15.79 20.43
N LEU A 13 -11.57 -14.57 20.91
CA LEU A 13 -10.29 -13.91 20.69
C LEU A 13 -9.20 -14.41 21.64
N PRO A 14 -8.05 -14.90 21.13
CA PRO A 14 -6.99 -15.49 21.95
C PRO A 14 -6.23 -14.51 22.87
N TYR A 15 -6.54 -13.21 22.81
CA TYR A 15 -5.88 -12.14 23.56
C TYR A 15 -6.85 -11.29 24.41
N ALA A 16 -8.09 -11.76 24.60
CA ALA A 16 -9.12 -11.05 25.35
C ALA A 16 -8.94 -11.12 26.88
N ALA A 17 -8.09 -12.02 27.40
CA ALA A 17 -7.87 -12.19 28.83
C ALA A 17 -6.88 -11.12 29.36
N PRO A 18 -7.31 -10.20 30.25
CA PRO A 18 -6.41 -9.23 30.87
C PRO A 18 -5.46 -9.92 31.84
N GLY A 19 -4.18 -9.50 31.85
CA GLY A 19 -3.25 -9.86 32.92
C GLY A 19 -3.62 -9.16 34.25
N GLU A 20 -3.03 -9.60 35.36
CA GLU A 20 -3.35 -9.10 36.72
C GLU A 20 -3.22 -7.57 36.91
N ASN A 21 -2.53 -6.86 36.01
CA ASN A 21 -2.33 -5.40 36.03
C ASN A 21 -2.94 -4.66 34.82
N ASP A 22 -3.65 -5.36 33.92
CA ASP A 22 -4.22 -4.75 32.72
C ASP A 22 -5.67 -4.28 32.98
N ASN A 23 -6.02 -3.11 32.46
CA ASN A 23 -7.42 -2.67 32.42
C ASN A 23 -8.20 -3.55 31.42
N ALA A 24 -9.09 -4.38 31.94
CA ALA A 24 -9.92 -5.31 31.16
C ALA A 24 -10.71 -4.62 30.04
N LEU A 25 -11.16 -3.37 30.28
CA LEU A 25 -11.90 -2.59 29.28
C LEU A 25 -10.99 -2.18 28.11
N ASP A 26 -9.78 -1.71 28.40
CA ASP A 26 -8.83 -1.27 27.36
C ASP A 26 -8.37 -2.46 26.51
N LYS A 27 -8.12 -3.62 27.13
CA LYS A 27 -7.82 -4.87 26.39
C LYS A 27 -8.96 -5.31 25.51
N ALA A 28 -10.21 -5.17 25.98
CA ALA A 28 -11.37 -5.51 25.18
C ALA A 28 -11.51 -4.60 23.96
N ILE A 29 -11.31 -3.30 24.15
CA ILE A 29 -11.30 -2.31 23.08
C ILE A 29 -10.19 -2.62 22.07
N ASP A 30 -8.98 -2.94 22.52
CA ASP A 30 -7.85 -3.23 21.64
C ASP A 30 -8.06 -4.52 20.85
N ALA A 31 -8.56 -5.59 21.48
CA ALA A 31 -8.83 -6.87 20.84
C ALA A 31 -9.93 -6.73 19.77
N LEU A 32 -11.02 -6.03 20.09
CA LEU A 32 -12.10 -5.75 19.15
C LEU A 32 -11.62 -4.83 18.02
N THR A 33 -10.88 -3.77 18.35
CA THR A 33 -10.27 -2.88 17.36
C THR A 33 -9.38 -3.66 16.41
N ALA A 34 -8.50 -4.53 16.91
CA ALA A 34 -7.60 -5.33 16.08
C ALA A 34 -8.35 -6.37 15.20
N TYR A 35 -9.45 -6.94 15.71
CA TYR A 35 -10.26 -7.89 14.97
C TYR A 35 -11.06 -7.24 13.85
N PHE A 36 -11.69 -6.09 14.12
CA PHE A 36 -12.53 -5.37 13.17
C PHE A 36 -11.76 -4.39 12.28
N THR A 37 -10.52 -4.05 12.63
CA THR A 37 -9.65 -3.29 11.73
C THR A 37 -9.46 -4.11 10.46
N PRO A 38 -9.88 -3.60 9.29
CA PRO A 38 -9.60 -4.26 8.03
C PRO A 38 -8.08 -4.40 7.93
N LYS A 39 -7.60 -5.64 7.97
CA LYS A 39 -6.18 -5.91 7.73
C LYS A 39 -5.90 -5.53 6.29
N GLN A 40 -5.32 -4.35 6.09
CA GLN A 40 -4.89 -3.90 4.77
C GLN A 40 -4.02 -4.99 4.16
N ASN A 41 -4.50 -5.59 3.09
CA ASN A 41 -3.80 -6.67 2.45
C ASN A 41 -2.67 -6.07 1.60
N ILE A 42 -1.52 -5.87 2.23
CA ILE A 42 -0.33 -5.30 1.58
C ILE A 42 -0.02 -6.04 0.27
N LYS A 43 -0.21 -7.37 0.22
CA LYS A 43 0.02 -8.14 -1.01
C LYS A 43 -0.95 -7.75 -2.13
N TYR A 44 -2.20 -7.47 -1.78
CA TYR A 44 -3.19 -6.98 -2.74
C TYR A 44 -2.85 -5.58 -3.23
N GLU A 45 -2.47 -4.66 -2.34
CA GLU A 45 -2.05 -3.29 -2.72
C GLU A 45 -0.84 -3.33 -3.67
N VAL A 46 0.17 -4.15 -3.35
CA VAL A 46 1.35 -4.36 -4.21
C VAL A 46 0.94 -4.95 -5.56
N TYR A 47 0.00 -5.89 -5.58
CA TYR A 47 -0.53 -6.45 -6.82
C TYR A 47 -1.21 -5.36 -7.68
N ILE A 48 -2.03 -4.49 -7.10
CA ILE A 48 -2.66 -3.38 -7.81
C ILE A 48 -1.60 -2.40 -8.35
N PHE A 49 -0.57 -2.09 -7.56
CA PHE A 49 0.56 -1.26 -8.01
C PHE A 49 1.27 -1.88 -9.22
N GLN A 50 1.56 -3.18 -9.19
CA GLN A 50 2.25 -3.90 -10.28
C GLN A 50 1.42 -3.98 -11.56
N GLN A 51 0.10 -4.03 -11.43
CA GLN A 51 -0.82 -4.05 -12.57
C GLN A 51 -0.99 -2.67 -13.22
N ALA A 52 -0.60 -1.58 -12.55
CA ALA A 52 -0.73 -0.23 -13.08
C ALA A 52 0.23 -0.01 -14.26
N LYS A 53 -0.34 0.26 -15.44
CA LYS A 53 0.38 0.63 -16.67
C LYS A 53 0.00 2.03 -17.10
N GLN A 54 0.87 2.71 -17.84
CA GLN A 54 0.53 4.02 -18.41
C GLN A 54 -0.66 3.86 -19.38
N GLU A 55 -1.69 4.69 -19.23
CA GLU A 55 -2.86 4.66 -20.08
C GLU A 55 -2.62 5.42 -21.40
N GLN A 56 -3.38 5.08 -22.44
CA GLN A 56 -3.25 5.75 -23.74
C GLN A 56 -3.66 7.23 -23.62
N GLY A 57 -2.75 8.14 -23.95
CA GLY A 57 -2.97 9.59 -23.79
C GLY A 57 -2.68 10.12 -22.39
N GLU A 58 -2.36 9.26 -21.41
CA GLU A 58 -1.90 9.69 -20.09
C GLU A 58 -0.48 10.24 -20.20
N ASN A 59 -0.28 11.49 -19.75
CA ASN A 59 1.06 12.05 -19.66
C ASN A 59 1.84 11.41 -18.51
N LEU A 60 3.17 11.51 -18.55
CA LEU A 60 4.00 10.81 -17.58
C LEU A 60 3.84 11.35 -16.14
N ALA A 61 3.59 12.66 -15.98
CA ALA A 61 3.37 13.27 -14.67
C ALA A 61 2.08 12.75 -13.98
N ALA A 62 1.02 12.57 -14.75
CA ALA A 62 -0.23 11.97 -14.29
C ALA A 62 -0.01 10.49 -13.92
N TYR A 63 0.70 9.75 -14.77
CA TYR A 63 1.03 8.36 -14.50
C TYR A 63 1.86 8.20 -13.22
N TYR A 64 2.91 9.02 -13.07
CA TYR A 64 3.73 9.07 -11.87
C TYR A 64 2.90 9.38 -10.61
N THR A 65 2.01 10.37 -10.68
CA THR A 65 1.15 10.75 -9.56
C THR A 65 0.24 9.59 -9.14
N ARG A 66 -0.30 8.84 -10.10
CA ARG A 66 -1.12 7.64 -9.84
C ARG A 66 -0.30 6.53 -9.19
N LEU A 67 0.90 6.24 -9.71
CA LEU A 67 1.80 5.27 -9.10
C LEU A 67 2.19 5.64 -7.67
N ARG A 68 2.42 6.93 -7.41
CA ARG A 68 2.75 7.42 -6.06
C ARG A 68 1.61 7.20 -5.08
N LYS A 69 0.36 7.45 -5.49
CA LYS A 69 -0.82 7.17 -4.67
C LYS A 69 -0.95 5.68 -4.35
N LEU A 70 -0.74 4.80 -5.32
CA LEU A 70 -0.79 3.35 -5.11
C LEU A 70 0.36 2.86 -4.21
N ALA A 71 1.56 3.43 -4.35
CA ALA A 71 2.71 3.03 -3.55
C ALA A 71 2.55 3.36 -2.04
N MET A 72 1.75 4.38 -1.69
CA MET A 72 1.49 4.75 -0.29
C MET A 72 0.85 3.62 0.53
N THR A 73 0.07 2.75 -0.10
CA THR A 73 -0.60 1.62 0.56
C THR A 73 0.22 0.32 0.50
N CYS A 74 1.37 0.33 -0.18
CA CYS A 74 2.17 -0.87 -0.42
C CYS A 74 3.26 -1.13 0.64
N ASN A 75 3.49 -0.19 1.56
CA ASN A 75 4.53 -0.26 2.59
C ASN A 75 5.94 -0.56 2.03
N PHE A 76 6.30 0.06 0.90
CA PHE A 76 7.63 -0.08 0.31
C PHE A 76 8.69 0.65 1.13
N MET A 77 9.87 0.05 1.31
CA MET A 77 11.02 0.70 1.94
C MET A 77 11.53 1.89 1.14
N ASP A 78 11.53 1.75 -0.19
CA ASP A 78 11.94 2.80 -1.13
C ASP A 78 10.88 2.94 -2.22
N ILE A 79 9.99 3.91 -2.02
CA ILE A 79 8.88 4.19 -2.93
C ILE A 79 9.40 4.67 -4.29
N ASP A 80 10.42 5.52 -4.30
CA ASP A 80 10.96 6.13 -5.51
C ASP A 80 11.64 5.08 -6.40
N CYS A 81 12.42 4.18 -5.81
CA CYS A 81 13.01 3.06 -6.55
C CYS A 81 11.91 2.17 -7.18
N LYS A 82 10.81 1.90 -6.46
CA LYS A 82 9.70 1.09 -6.98
C LYS A 82 8.95 1.78 -8.10
N ILE A 83 8.66 3.07 -7.96
CA ILE A 83 8.00 3.85 -9.02
C ILE A 83 8.87 3.93 -10.26
N LYS A 84 10.18 4.20 -10.11
CA LYS A 84 11.13 4.21 -11.24
C LYS A 84 11.13 2.86 -11.97
N SER A 85 11.23 1.75 -11.24
CA SER A 85 11.17 0.41 -11.83
C SER A 85 9.85 0.15 -12.55
N GLN A 86 8.72 0.59 -11.98
CA GLN A 86 7.42 0.43 -12.61
C GLN A 86 7.32 1.22 -13.92
N ILE A 87 7.70 2.51 -13.91
CA ILE A 87 7.74 3.35 -15.11
C ILE A 87 8.61 2.70 -16.20
N VAL A 88 9.77 2.16 -15.84
CA VAL A 88 10.66 1.46 -16.79
C VAL A 88 10.01 0.22 -17.39
N GLN A 89 9.11 -0.46 -16.69
CA GLN A 89 8.50 -1.71 -17.17
C GLN A 89 7.22 -1.49 -17.99
N THR A 90 6.47 -0.43 -17.70
CA THR A 90 5.08 -0.30 -18.16
C THR A 90 4.77 1.00 -18.89
N CYS A 91 5.78 1.87 -19.08
CA CYS A 91 5.64 3.08 -19.86
C CYS A 91 5.43 2.75 -21.34
N LEU A 92 4.50 3.46 -21.98
CA LEU A 92 4.17 3.29 -23.39
C LEU A 92 5.23 3.90 -24.33
N SER A 93 6.06 4.80 -23.81
CA SER A 93 7.01 5.55 -24.63
C SER A 93 8.34 4.82 -24.80
N ALA A 94 8.58 4.34 -26.02
CA ALA A 94 9.87 3.74 -26.42
C ALA A 94 11.06 4.72 -26.25
N LYS A 95 10.82 6.04 -26.37
CA LYS A 95 11.84 7.07 -26.17
C LYS A 95 12.25 7.18 -24.69
N LEU A 96 11.27 7.08 -23.78
CA LEU A 96 11.53 7.06 -22.35
C LEU A 96 12.29 5.79 -21.97
N HIS A 97 11.85 4.61 -22.45
CA HIS A 97 12.59 3.36 -22.27
C HIS A 97 14.08 3.48 -22.62
N ARG A 98 14.40 4.07 -23.78
CA ARG A 98 15.81 4.28 -24.19
C ARG A 98 16.56 5.25 -23.27
N ARG A 99 15.92 6.33 -22.82
CA ARG A 99 16.55 7.29 -21.88
C ARG A 99 16.83 6.64 -20.52
N THR A 100 15.86 5.94 -19.95
CA THR A 100 16.01 5.35 -18.62
C THR A 100 17.00 4.19 -18.59
N LEU A 101 17.11 3.43 -19.69
CA LEU A 101 18.11 2.37 -19.83
C LEU A 101 19.51 2.90 -20.18
N GLY A 102 19.59 4.07 -20.81
CA GLY A 102 20.85 4.71 -21.20
C GLY A 102 21.57 5.44 -20.07
N ASP A 103 20.83 5.89 -19.04
CA ASP A 103 21.40 6.57 -17.87
C ASP A 103 20.86 5.96 -16.55
N PRO A 104 21.66 5.14 -15.85
CA PRO A 104 21.28 4.55 -14.57
C PRO A 104 20.99 5.60 -13.48
N GLY A 105 21.63 6.77 -13.57
CA GLY A 105 21.56 7.86 -12.59
C GLY A 105 20.35 8.76 -12.74
N ILE A 106 19.53 8.57 -13.78
CA ILE A 106 18.38 9.43 -14.04
C ILE A 106 17.41 9.42 -12.85
N THR A 107 17.09 10.60 -12.33
CA THR A 107 16.14 10.75 -11.22
C THR A 107 14.71 10.77 -11.72
N LEU A 108 13.74 10.44 -10.85
CA LEU A 108 12.32 10.50 -11.19
C LEU A 108 11.89 11.89 -11.68
N THR A 109 12.44 12.95 -11.10
CA THR A 109 12.16 14.33 -11.50
C THR A 109 12.61 14.60 -12.94
N GLN A 110 13.79 14.12 -13.33
CA GLN A 110 14.32 14.26 -14.69
C GLN A 110 13.60 13.40 -15.74
N LEU A 111 12.88 12.36 -15.30
CA LEU A 111 12.02 11.58 -16.20
C LEU A 111 10.75 12.32 -16.57
N ILE A 112 10.26 13.17 -15.66
CA ILE A 112 8.96 13.86 -15.76
C ILE A 112 9.07 15.22 -16.46
N GLU A 113 10.26 15.83 -16.49
CA GLU A 113 10.60 17.02 -17.30
C GLU A 113 10.79 16.71 -18.81
#